data_AF-A0A4V1ZTT2-F1
#
_entry.id   AF-A0A4V1ZTT2-F1
#
_cell.length_a   1.000
_cell.length_b   1.000
_cell.length_c   1.000
_cell.angle_alpha   90.00
_cell.angle_beta   90.00
_cell.angle_gamma   90.00
#
_symmetry.space_group_name_H-M   'P 1'
#
loop_
_entity.id
_entity.type
_entity.pdbx_description
1 polymer ?
#
loop_
_entity_poly.entity_id
_entity_poly.type
_entity_poly.pdbx_seq_one_letter_code
_entity_poly.pdbx_strand_id
1 'polypeptide(L)'
;MNKRQTYSRTWTYIDIGLLSVILLPVVIISAFNHPLGDDYWFTAMVREIGFPKAFGIIYDTVSPRYTVLSLMAVNPLVFGNFWLYKLIPVLYIPVFTLCNIYFLNTVSRFFDDNNGIKPDIYFISIVFTITYLAVMPGIGEGLFWVSSLAGYQTALMGLIVFAALMIQWHCQKQRSVIKAVATVLCFAFVMGCNEI
;
A
#
# COMPACT_ATOMS: atom_id res chain seq x y z
N MET A 1 -30.11 -13.48 -30.49
CA MET A 1 -29.08 -14.26 -29.78
C MET A 1 -27.75 -13.53 -29.87
N ASN A 2 -27.39 -12.75 -28.84
CA ASN A 2 -26.07 -12.11 -28.77
C ASN A 2 -25.08 -13.14 -28.22
N LYS A 3 -24.12 -13.58 -29.05
CA LYS A 3 -22.97 -14.37 -28.57
C LYS A 3 -22.17 -13.49 -27.63
N ARG A 4 -22.42 -13.60 -26.32
CA ARG A 4 -21.57 -12.98 -25.30
C ARG A 4 -20.19 -13.62 -25.41
N GLN A 5 -19.22 -12.89 -25.96
CA GLN A 5 -17.82 -13.28 -25.94
C GLN A 5 -17.33 -13.21 -24.50
N THR A 6 -17.42 -14.31 -23.78
CA THR A 6 -16.56 -14.54 -22.62
C THR A 6 -15.13 -14.53 -23.11
N TYR A 7 -14.38 -13.48 -22.79
CA TYR A 7 -12.92 -13.49 -22.92
C TYR A 7 -12.40 -14.75 -22.22
N SER A 8 -11.55 -15.53 -22.90
CA SER A 8 -10.97 -16.70 -22.26
C SER A 8 -10.00 -16.24 -21.17
N ARG A 9 -9.99 -16.96 -20.04
CA ARG A 9 -9.08 -16.66 -18.91
C ARG A 9 -7.62 -16.56 -19.33
N THR A 10 -7.22 -17.24 -20.40
CA THR A 10 -5.85 -17.20 -20.94
C THR A 10 -5.46 -15.81 -21.44
N TRP A 11 -6.37 -15.11 -22.14
CA TRP A 11 -6.09 -13.76 -22.65
C TRP A 11 -5.94 -12.74 -21.52
N THR A 12 -6.76 -12.85 -20.46
CA THR A 12 -6.60 -12.06 -19.23
C THR A 12 -5.19 -12.16 -18.65
N TYR A 13 -4.62 -13.37 -18.54
CA TYR A 13 -3.28 -13.53 -17.97
C TYR A 13 -2.19 -12.93 -18.86
N ILE A 14 -2.36 -13.02 -20.18
CA ILE A 14 -1.45 -12.38 -21.15
C ILE A 14 -1.51 -10.86 -20.98
N ASP A 15 -2.71 -10.29 -20.91
CA ASP A 15 -2.93 -8.85 -20.74
C ASP A 15 -2.35 -8.35 -19.40
N ILE A 16 -2.57 -9.10 -18.31
CA ILE A 16 -1.96 -8.83 -17.00
C ILE A 16 -0.43 -8.87 -17.08
N GLY A 17 0.14 -9.86 -17.76
CA GLY A 17 1.58 -9.98 -17.97
C GLY A 17 2.15 -8.77 -18.73
N LEU A 18 1.51 -8.40 -19.83
CA LEU A 18 1.90 -7.25 -20.65
C LEU A 18 1.78 -5.93 -19.89
N LEU A 19 0.71 -5.73 -19.13
CA LEU A 19 0.56 -4.54 -18.29
C LEU A 19 1.62 -4.49 -17.18
N SER A 20 1.99 -5.64 -16.61
CA SER A 20 3.03 -5.69 -15.57
C SER A 20 4.41 -5.27 -16.08
N VAL A 21 4.69 -5.41 -17.38
CA VAL A 21 5.93 -4.92 -18.01
C VAL A 21 6.06 -3.40 -17.88
N ILE A 22 4.94 -2.66 -17.84
CA ILE A 22 4.94 -1.20 -17.67
C ILE A 22 5.52 -0.78 -16.31
N LEU A 23 5.53 -1.68 -15.32
CA LEU A 23 6.07 -1.42 -13.99
C LEU A 23 7.60 -1.64 -13.91
N LEU A 24 8.21 -2.26 -14.93
CA LEU A 24 9.65 -2.55 -14.94
C LEU A 24 10.55 -1.32 -14.76
N PRO A 25 10.28 -0.14 -15.36
CA PRO A 25 11.09 1.04 -15.12
C PRO A 25 11.18 1.41 -13.64
N VAL A 26 10.08 1.30 -12.88
CA VAL A 26 10.06 1.57 -11.44
C VAL A 26 10.95 0.56 -10.69
N VAL A 27 10.88 -0.72 -11.06
CA VAL A 27 11.70 -1.79 -10.47
C VAL A 27 13.19 -1.56 -10.75
N ILE A 28 13.54 -1.21 -11.99
CA ILE A 28 14.92 -0.94 -12.41
C ILE A 28 15.48 0.28 -11.68
N ILE A 29 14.72 1.38 -11.62
CA ILE A 29 15.12 2.61 -10.93
C ILE A 29 15.33 2.35 -9.44
N SER A 30 14.58 1.43 -8.83
CA SER A 30 14.75 1.05 -7.43
C SER A 30 16.14 0.54 -7.07
N ALA A 31 16.85 -0.09 -8.01
CA ALA A 31 18.23 -0.51 -7.81
C ALA A 31 19.21 0.68 -7.61
N PHE A 32 18.80 1.88 -8.03
CA PHE A 32 19.56 3.13 -7.89
C PHE A 32 19.00 4.02 -6.76
N ASN A 33 18.05 3.52 -5.97
CA ASN A 33 17.50 4.29 -4.86
C ASN A 33 18.56 4.52 -3.76
N HIS A 34 18.63 5.76 -3.26
CA HIS A 34 19.50 6.15 -2.17
C HIS A 34 18.68 6.80 -1.04
N PRO A 35 19.05 6.58 0.23
CA PRO A 35 18.36 7.22 1.34
C PRO A 35 18.51 8.75 1.31
N LEU A 36 17.47 9.44 1.76
CA LEU A 36 17.45 10.89 1.91
C LEU A 36 17.70 11.30 3.36
N GLY A 37 17.73 12.62 3.61
CA GLY A 37 18.10 13.20 4.91
C GLY A 37 17.35 12.59 6.10
N ASP A 38 16.02 12.56 6.01
CA ASP A 38 15.15 12.05 7.09
C ASP A 38 15.36 10.54 7.33
N ASP A 39 15.62 9.78 6.27
CA ASP A 39 15.88 8.34 6.36
C ASP A 39 17.19 8.08 7.13
N TYR A 40 18.22 8.90 6.91
CA TYR A 40 19.48 8.83 7.67
C TYR A 40 19.31 9.33 9.10
N TRP A 41 18.63 10.46 9.30
CA TRP A 41 18.50 11.10 10.60
C TRP A 41 17.77 10.21 11.60
N PHE A 42 16.58 9.70 11.24
CA PHE A 42 15.83 8.81 12.12
C PHE A 42 16.58 7.48 12.35
N THR A 43 17.20 6.94 11.29
CA THR A 43 18.04 5.74 11.39
C THR A 43 19.19 5.92 12.38
N ALA A 44 19.90 7.04 12.31
CA ALA A 44 21.02 7.35 13.21
C ALA A 44 20.53 7.43 14.66
N MET A 45 19.43 8.13 14.91
CA MET A 45 18.83 8.20 16.25
C MET A 45 18.46 6.81 16.78
N VAL A 46 17.77 5.98 16.00
CA VAL A 46 17.40 4.63 16.44
C VAL A 46 18.64 3.79 16.75
N ARG A 47 19.72 3.91 15.98
CA ARG A 47 20.97 3.18 16.20
C ARG A 47 21.76 3.67 17.41
N GLU A 48 21.75 4.97 17.69
CA GLU A 48 22.52 5.57 18.78
C GLU A 48 21.82 5.46 20.15
N ILE A 49 20.52 5.73 20.19
CA ILE A 49 19.78 5.87 21.45
C ILE A 49 18.63 4.86 21.62
N GLY A 50 18.45 3.97 20.64
CA GLY A 50 17.41 2.94 20.64
C GLY A 50 16.03 3.46 20.23
N PHE A 51 15.20 2.56 19.69
CA PHE A 51 13.87 2.91 19.18
C PHE A 51 12.96 3.62 20.19
N PRO A 52 12.78 3.15 21.44
CA PRO A 52 11.83 3.79 22.35
C PRO A 52 12.18 5.26 22.65
N LYS A 53 13.48 5.56 22.81
CA LYS A 53 13.93 6.93 23.10
C LYS A 53 13.89 7.81 21.85
N ALA A 54 14.31 7.28 20.69
CA ALA A 54 14.21 7.98 19.42
C ALA A 54 12.76 8.30 19.06
N PHE A 55 11.85 7.33 19.24
CA PHE A 55 10.42 7.49 19.04
C PHE A 55 9.85 8.61 19.91
N GLY A 56 10.10 8.59 21.23
CA GLY A 56 9.59 9.63 22.14
C GLY A 56 10.07 11.02 21.76
N ILE A 57 11.37 11.18 21.47
CA ILE A 57 11.92 12.48 21.06
C ILE A 57 11.25 12.97 19.78
N ILE A 58 11.16 12.14 18.74
CA ILE A 58 10.62 12.56 17.44
C ILE A 58 9.11 12.77 17.50
N TYR A 59 8.39 11.95 18.27
CA TYR A 59 6.96 12.10 18.53
C TYR A 59 6.65 13.46 19.16
N ASP A 60 7.44 13.86 20.17
CA ASP A 60 7.21 15.10 20.91
C ASP A 60 7.74 16.35 20.21
N THR A 61 8.74 16.23 19.32
CA THR A 61 9.47 17.39 18.77
C THR A 61 9.29 17.61 17.26
N VAL A 62 8.86 16.61 16.50
CA VAL A 62 8.86 16.66 15.03
C VAL A 62 7.51 16.24 14.46
N SER A 63 7.03 15.04 14.80
CA SER A 63 5.84 14.48 14.17
C SER A 63 5.20 13.42 15.05
N PRO A 64 3.90 13.57 15.43
CA PRO A 64 3.20 12.61 16.27
C PRO A 64 2.72 11.36 15.49
N ARG A 65 3.20 11.15 14.26
CA ARG A 65 2.81 10.04 13.36
C ARG A 65 3.34 8.69 13.85
N TYR A 66 2.74 8.12 14.91
CA TYR A 66 3.26 6.92 15.58
C TYR A 66 3.37 5.68 14.67
N THR A 67 2.49 5.53 13.68
CA THR A 67 2.60 4.43 12.70
C THR A 67 3.83 4.65 11.82
N VAL A 68 4.05 5.88 11.33
CA VAL A 68 5.20 6.22 10.48
C VAL A 68 6.50 6.01 11.24
N LEU A 69 6.60 6.53 12.46
CA LEU A 69 7.82 6.39 13.28
C LEU A 69 8.13 4.92 13.56
N SER A 70 7.10 4.10 13.81
CA SER A 70 7.25 2.67 14.02
C SER A 70 7.73 1.95 12.76
N LEU A 71 7.21 2.32 11.58
CA LEU A 71 7.67 1.78 10.29
C LEU A 71 9.10 2.22 9.95
N MET A 72 9.44 3.48 10.23
CA MET A 72 10.80 3.97 10.04
C MET A 72 11.81 3.31 10.98
N ALA A 73 11.39 2.84 12.16
CA ALA A 73 12.28 2.15 13.09
C ALA A 73 12.68 0.75 12.63
N VAL A 74 11.86 0.15 11.76
CA VAL A 74 12.17 -1.13 11.10
C VAL A 74 12.72 -0.92 9.69
N ASN A 75 13.08 0.31 9.32
CA ASN A 75 13.75 0.60 8.06
C ASN A 75 15.05 -0.24 7.97
N PRO A 76 15.31 -0.97 6.86
CA PRO A 76 16.52 -1.75 6.68
C PRO A 76 17.84 -1.01 6.95
N LEU A 77 17.85 0.32 6.80
CA LEU A 77 19.00 1.16 7.13
C LEU A 77 19.38 1.12 8.61
N VAL A 78 18.42 0.93 9.53
CA VAL A 78 18.66 0.72 10.97
C VAL A 78 19.56 -0.50 11.18
N PHE A 79 19.43 -1.51 10.34
CA PHE A 79 20.23 -2.74 10.34
C PHE A 79 21.44 -2.68 9.40
N GLY A 80 21.73 -1.52 8.80
CA GLY A 80 22.83 -1.33 7.86
C GLY A 80 22.63 -1.99 6.49
N ASN A 81 21.40 -2.38 6.14
CA ASN A 81 21.11 -3.12 4.92
C ASN A 81 20.54 -2.21 3.81
N PHE A 82 21.43 -1.65 3.01
CA PHE A 82 21.08 -0.79 1.86
C PHE A 82 20.39 -1.54 0.72
N TRP A 83 20.65 -2.84 0.57
CA TRP A 83 20.02 -3.64 -0.49
C TRP A 83 18.53 -3.83 -0.24
N LEU A 84 18.15 -4.10 1.01
CA LEU A 84 16.74 -4.20 1.39
C LEU A 84 16.02 -2.85 1.32
N TYR A 85 16.70 -1.74 1.58
CA TYR A 85 16.14 -0.40 1.36
C TYR A 85 15.70 -0.19 -0.10
N LYS A 86 16.54 -0.62 -1.05
CA LYS A 86 16.24 -0.58 -2.49
C LYS A 86 15.08 -1.49 -2.90
N LEU A 87 14.67 -2.43 -2.06
CA LEU A 87 13.55 -3.33 -2.34
C LEU A 87 12.20 -2.73 -1.92
N ILE A 88 12.18 -1.70 -1.07
CA ILE A 88 10.94 -1.11 -0.53
C ILE A 88 9.99 -0.61 -1.65
N PRO A 89 10.43 0.21 -2.63
CA PRO A 89 9.55 0.66 -3.70
C PRO A 89 9.03 -0.51 -4.58
N VAL A 90 9.83 -1.57 -4.72
CA VAL A 90 9.45 -2.78 -5.48
C VAL A 90 8.35 -3.56 -4.74
N LEU A 91 8.46 -3.69 -3.41
CA LEU A 91 7.45 -4.37 -2.59
C LEU A 91 6.16 -3.57 -2.43
N TYR A 92 6.25 -2.24 -2.52
CA TYR A 92 5.08 -1.37 -2.47
C TYR A 92 4.07 -1.71 -3.58
N ILE A 93 4.55 -1.91 -4.82
CA ILE A 93 3.69 -2.16 -5.99
C ILE A 93 2.75 -3.36 -5.82
N PRO A 94 3.22 -4.58 -5.50
CA PRO A 94 2.33 -5.71 -5.28
C PRO A 94 1.45 -5.54 -4.05
N VAL A 95 1.95 -4.94 -2.96
CA VAL A 95 1.13 -4.72 -1.75
C VAL A 95 -0.03 -3.76 -2.03
N PHE A 96 0.25 -2.62 -2.68
CA PHE A 96 -0.77 -1.66 -3.10
C PHE A 96 -1.79 -2.31 -4.05
N THR A 97 -1.31 -3.11 -5.00
CA THR A 97 -2.19 -3.86 -5.92
C THR A 97 -3.06 -4.86 -5.16
N LEU A 98 -2.53 -5.56 -4.16
CA LEU A 98 -3.30 -6.48 -3.31
C LEU A 98 -4.36 -5.74 -2.47
N CYS A 99 -4.06 -4.54 -1.96
CA CYS A 99 -5.06 -3.69 -1.30
C CYS A 99 -6.21 -3.34 -2.25
N ASN A 100 -5.90 -2.97 -3.49
CA ASN A 100 -6.90 -2.70 -4.53
C ASN A 100 -7.74 -3.95 -4.87
N ILE A 101 -7.09 -5.11 -5.05
CA ILE A 101 -7.76 -6.39 -5.28
C ILE A 101 -8.71 -6.72 -4.13
N TYR A 102 -8.27 -6.52 -2.88
CA TYR A 102 -9.09 -6.79 -1.69
C TYR A 102 -10.32 -5.89 -1.62
N PHE A 103 -10.14 -4.60 -1.90
CA PHE A 103 -11.24 -3.64 -1.95
C PHE A 103 -12.22 -3.95 -3.08
N LEU A 104 -11.74 -4.12 -4.31
CA LEU A 104 -12.58 -4.40 -5.47
C LEU A 104 -13.32 -5.75 -5.33
N ASN A 105 -12.69 -6.79 -4.79
CA ASN A 105 -13.37 -8.05 -4.44
C ASN A 105 -14.45 -7.89 -3.36
N THR A 106 -14.33 -6.88 -2.51
CA THR A 106 -15.33 -6.58 -1.50
C THR A 106 -16.52 -5.88 -2.15
N VAL A 107 -16.27 -4.85 -2.96
CA VAL A 107 -17.33 -4.06 -3.60
C VAL A 107 -18.02 -4.84 -4.73
N SER A 108 -17.30 -5.68 -5.46
CA SER A 108 -17.85 -6.50 -6.55
C SER A 108 -18.99 -7.43 -6.13
N ARG A 109 -19.08 -7.77 -4.84
CA ARG A 109 -20.16 -8.60 -4.28
C ARG A 109 -21.52 -7.89 -4.28
N PHE A 110 -21.53 -6.56 -4.36
CA PHE A 110 -22.78 -5.77 -4.45
C PHE A 110 -23.21 -5.53 -5.89
N PHE A 111 -22.30 -5.71 -6.84
CA PHE A 111 -22.61 -5.74 -8.26
C PHE A 111 -23.00 -7.17 -8.67
N ASP A 112 -24.03 -7.70 -8.00
CA ASP A 112 -24.71 -8.94 -8.41
C ASP A 112 -25.56 -8.59 -9.63
N ASP A 113 -24.93 -8.65 -10.79
CA ASP A 113 -25.60 -8.35 -12.04
C ASP A 113 -26.27 -9.64 -12.53
N ASN A 114 -27.61 -9.62 -12.61
CA ASN A 114 -28.45 -10.62 -13.28
C ASN A 114 -27.99 -10.92 -14.73
N ASN A 115 -27.03 -10.16 -15.25
CA ASN A 115 -26.39 -10.30 -16.55
C ASN A 115 -25.10 -11.14 -16.58
N GLY A 116 -24.57 -11.64 -15.47
CA GLY A 116 -23.53 -12.69 -15.46
C GLY A 116 -22.12 -12.28 -15.92
N ILE A 117 -21.84 -11.00 -16.12
CA ILE A 117 -20.48 -10.50 -16.41
C ILE A 117 -19.88 -10.00 -15.10
N LYS A 118 -18.90 -10.72 -14.57
CA LYS A 118 -18.13 -10.26 -13.41
C LYS A 118 -16.96 -9.40 -13.88
N PRO A 119 -16.69 -8.25 -13.25
CA PRO A 119 -15.52 -7.45 -13.58
C PRO A 119 -14.24 -8.26 -13.32
N ASP A 120 -13.24 -8.09 -14.19
CA ASP A 120 -11.92 -8.67 -13.99
C ASP A 120 -11.13 -7.84 -12.98
N ILE A 121 -11.28 -8.22 -11.71
CA ILE A 121 -10.74 -7.45 -10.57
C ILE A 121 -9.21 -7.37 -10.63
N TYR A 122 -8.53 -8.41 -11.13
CA TYR A 122 -7.07 -8.40 -11.23
C TYR A 122 -6.60 -7.41 -12.28
N PHE A 123 -7.22 -7.45 -13.46
CA PHE A 123 -6.94 -6.50 -14.53
C PHE A 123 -7.18 -5.06 -14.07
N ILE A 124 -8.36 -4.78 -13.50
CA ILE A 124 -8.71 -3.43 -13.03
C ILE A 124 -7.75 -2.95 -11.92
N SER A 125 -7.35 -3.82 -11.00
CA SER A 125 -6.41 -3.46 -9.92
C SER A 125 -5.04 -3.08 -10.47
N ILE A 126 -4.54 -3.83 -11.46
CA ILE A 126 -3.24 -3.55 -12.08
C ILE A 126 -3.30 -2.26 -12.89
N VAL A 127 -4.36 -2.07 -13.68
CA VAL A 127 -4.58 -0.81 -14.42
C VAL A 127 -4.64 0.36 -13.43
N PHE A 128 -5.39 0.24 -12.34
CA PHE A 128 -5.46 1.28 -11.32
C PHE A 128 -4.10 1.58 -10.69
N THR A 129 -3.31 0.55 -10.32
CA THR A 129 -1.95 0.73 -9.81
C THR A 129 -1.07 1.47 -10.83
N ILE A 130 -1.07 1.06 -12.09
CA ILE A 130 -0.27 1.69 -13.15
C ILE A 130 -0.69 3.14 -13.34
N THR A 131 -2.00 3.41 -13.45
CA THR A 131 -2.53 4.77 -13.60
C THR A 131 -2.15 5.63 -12.39
N TYR A 132 -2.31 5.12 -11.17
CA TYR A 132 -1.93 5.83 -9.95
C TYR A 132 -0.46 6.25 -9.96
N LEU A 133 0.44 5.34 -10.35
CA LEU A 133 1.86 5.65 -10.46
C LEU A 133 2.18 6.61 -11.60
N ALA A 134 1.48 6.49 -12.73
CA ALA A 134 1.69 7.35 -13.90
C ALA A 134 1.23 8.79 -13.68
N VAL A 135 0.21 9.01 -12.85
CA VAL A 135 -0.32 10.36 -12.55
C VAL A 135 0.24 10.95 -11.24
N MET A 136 1.10 10.21 -10.53
CA MET A 136 1.72 10.70 -9.30
C MET A 136 2.59 11.93 -9.61
N PRO A 137 2.34 13.11 -8.99
CA PRO A 137 3.04 14.35 -9.33
C PRO A 137 4.57 14.27 -9.18
N GLY A 138 5.05 13.46 -8.24
CA GLY A 138 6.47 13.21 -8.01
C GLY A 138 6.72 11.78 -7.55
N ILE A 139 6.98 10.87 -8.50
CA ILE A 139 7.23 9.44 -8.17
C ILE A 139 8.46 9.24 -7.28
N GLY A 140 9.47 10.09 -7.41
CA GLY A 140 10.66 10.13 -6.55
C GLY A 140 10.29 10.31 -5.08
N GLU A 141 9.58 11.39 -4.79
CA GLU A 141 9.13 11.72 -3.43
C GLU A 141 8.07 10.75 -2.93
N GLY A 142 7.18 10.25 -3.78
CA GLY A 142 6.10 9.36 -3.38
C GLY A 142 6.54 7.93 -3.07
N LEU A 143 7.49 7.38 -3.85
CA LEU A 143 7.89 5.97 -3.74
C LEU A 143 9.31 5.74 -3.24
N PHE A 144 10.26 6.58 -3.64
CA PHE A 144 11.69 6.31 -3.40
C PHE A 144 12.19 6.93 -2.09
N TRP A 145 11.48 7.93 -1.58
CA TRP A 145 11.67 8.47 -0.24
C TRP A 145 10.87 7.67 0.79
N VAL A 146 11.55 6.88 1.62
CA VAL A 146 10.89 5.94 2.54
C VAL A 146 10.04 6.65 3.59
N SER A 147 10.46 7.81 4.08
CA SER A 147 9.66 8.60 5.04
C SER A 147 8.29 8.98 4.46
N SER A 148 8.26 9.45 3.20
CA SER A 148 7.03 9.77 2.47
C SER A 148 6.21 8.52 2.15
N LEU A 149 6.85 7.43 1.72
CA LEU A 149 6.16 6.15 1.49
C LEU A 149 5.49 5.64 2.77
N ALA A 150 6.19 5.67 3.90
CA ALA A 150 5.69 5.26 5.20
C ALA A 150 4.55 6.16 5.70
N GLY A 151 4.58 7.46 5.38
CA GLY A 151 3.52 8.42 5.71
C GLY A 151 2.30 8.30 4.80
N TYR A 152 2.47 8.67 3.54
CA TYR A 152 1.35 8.91 2.63
C TYR A 152 0.86 7.63 1.95
N GLN A 153 1.79 6.81 1.44
CA GLN A 153 1.42 5.62 0.68
C GLN A 153 0.85 4.53 1.59
N THR A 154 1.44 4.36 2.77
CA THR A 154 0.89 3.47 3.80
C THR A 154 -0.47 3.94 4.32
N ALA A 155 -0.68 5.26 4.53
CA ALA A 155 -2.00 5.78 4.87
C ALA A 155 -3.04 5.45 3.79
N LEU A 156 -2.69 5.61 2.51
CA LEU A 156 -3.55 5.29 1.39
C LEU A 156 -3.90 3.79 1.34
N MET A 157 -2.90 2.90 1.47
CA MET A 157 -3.11 1.45 1.54
C MET A 157 -4.01 1.07 2.71
N GLY A 158 -3.75 1.64 3.89
CA GLY A 158 -4.55 1.43 5.08
C GLY A 158 -5.98 1.92 4.90
N LEU A 159 -6.20 3.07 4.24
CA LEU A 159 -7.54 3.60 3.96
C LEU A 159 -8.35 2.68 3.03
N ILE A 160 -7.71 2.15 1.98
CA ILE A 160 -8.34 1.18 1.06
C ILE A 160 -8.77 -0.09 1.81
N VAL A 161 -7.88 -0.62 2.66
CA VAL A 161 -8.16 -1.81 3.48
C VAL A 161 -9.25 -1.51 4.53
N PHE A 162 -9.18 -0.35 5.19
CA PHE A 162 -10.17 0.10 6.15
C PHE A 162 -11.57 0.21 5.52
N ALA A 163 -11.68 0.83 4.35
CA ALA A 163 -12.93 0.93 3.61
C ALA A 163 -13.50 -0.46 3.27
N ALA A 164 -12.66 -1.39 2.80
CA ALA A 164 -13.09 -2.76 2.53
C ALA A 164 -13.57 -3.49 3.81
N LEU A 165 -12.84 -3.36 4.93
CA LEU A 165 -13.23 -3.96 6.21
C LEU A 165 -14.54 -3.38 6.75
N MET A 166 -14.73 -2.06 6.64
CA MET A 166 -15.97 -1.37 7.00
C MET A 166 -17.16 -1.91 6.21
N ILE A 167 -17.03 -2.00 4.88
CA ILE A 167 -18.09 -2.55 4.02
C ILE A 167 -18.40 -3.99 4.41
N GLN A 168 -17.38 -4.84 4.60
CA GLN A 168 -17.58 -6.22 5.00
C GLN A 168 -18.26 -6.36 6.36
N TRP A 169 -17.96 -5.47 7.31
CA TRP A 169 -18.57 -5.52 8.63
C TRP A 169 -20.04 -5.06 8.61
N HIS A 170 -20.35 -4.00 7.86
CA HIS A 170 -21.71 -3.44 7.79
C HIS A 170 -22.67 -4.26 6.93
N CYS A 171 -22.19 -4.86 5.85
CA CYS A 171 -23.03 -5.57 4.90
C CYS A 171 -23.18 -7.06 5.19
N GLN A 172 -22.55 -7.58 6.24
CA GLN A 172 -22.74 -8.97 6.66
C GLN A 172 -24.06 -9.16 7.42
N LYS A 173 -24.77 -10.23 7.08
CA LYS A 173 -26.01 -10.63 7.77
C LYS A 173 -25.82 -10.88 9.26
N GLN A 174 -24.62 -11.30 9.67
CA GLN A 174 -24.23 -11.51 11.06
C GLN A 174 -22.94 -10.71 11.33
N ARG A 175 -22.97 -9.83 12.33
CA ARG A 175 -21.82 -8.98 12.65
C ARG A 175 -20.69 -9.81 13.26
N SER A 176 -19.56 -9.87 12.56
CA SER A 176 -18.35 -10.54 13.06
C SER A 176 -17.54 -9.61 13.98
N VAL A 177 -17.29 -10.06 15.21
CA VAL A 177 -16.44 -9.34 16.18
C VAL A 177 -15.01 -9.21 15.67
N ILE A 178 -14.46 -10.27 15.05
CA ILE A 178 -13.10 -10.25 14.49
C ILE A 178 -12.96 -9.14 13.44
N LYS A 179 -13.96 -8.98 12.56
CA LYS A 179 -13.96 -7.90 11.57
C LYS A 179 -14.08 -6.53 12.22
N ALA A 180 -14.92 -6.39 13.24
CA ALA A 180 -15.02 -5.13 13.98
C ALA A 180 -13.67 -4.74 14.61
N VAL A 181 -12.99 -5.68 15.27
CA VAL A 181 -11.66 -5.47 15.85
C VAL A 181 -10.64 -5.14 14.76
N ALA A 182 -10.60 -5.89 13.66
CA ALA A 182 -9.70 -5.62 12.54
C ALA A 182 -9.92 -4.23 11.95
N THR A 183 -11.19 -3.79 11.80
CA THR A 183 -11.55 -2.45 11.34
C THR A 183 -11.03 -1.37 12.30
N VAL A 184 -11.22 -1.54 13.61
CA VAL A 184 -10.75 -0.57 14.62
C VAL A 184 -9.22 -0.48 14.64
N LEU A 185 -8.53 -1.63 14.57
CA LEU A 185 -7.07 -1.65 14.52
C LEU A 185 -6.54 -1.02 13.23
N CYS A 186 -7.18 -1.28 12.09
CA CYS A 186 -6.83 -0.68 10.81
C CYS A 186 -7.07 0.84 10.83
N PHE A 187 -8.17 1.29 11.45
CA PHE A 187 -8.44 2.71 11.65
C PHE A 187 -7.36 3.38 12.51
N ALA A 188 -7.01 2.80 13.66
CA ALA A 188 -5.93 3.29 14.50
C ALA A 188 -4.61 3.36 13.71
N PHE A 189 -4.28 2.30 12.98
CA PHE A 189 -3.08 2.28 12.12
C PHE A 189 -3.05 3.43 11.12
N VAL A 190 -4.16 3.69 10.40
CA VAL A 190 -4.29 4.80 9.44
C VAL A 190 -4.18 6.16 10.13
N MET A 191 -4.81 6.32 11.30
CA MET A 191 -4.73 7.56 12.08
C MET A 191 -3.28 7.87 12.49
N GLY A 192 -2.51 6.85 12.87
CA GLY A 192 -1.09 7.03 13.19
C GLY A 192 -0.19 7.40 12.00
N CYS A 193 -0.72 7.44 10.78
CA CYS A 193 -0.01 8.00 9.62
C CYS A 193 -0.21 9.52 9.44
N ASN A 194 -1.18 10.12 10.13
CA ASN A 194 -1.51 11.55 10.04
C ASN A 194 -0.87 12.36 11.18
N GLU A 195 -0.73 13.68 10.97
CA GLU A 195 -0.12 14.63 11.91
C GLU A 195 -1.10 15.28 12.90
N ILE A 196 -2.39 14.90 12.85
CA ILE A 196 -3.47 15.54 13.59
C ILE A 196 -3.63 14.94 14.98
#